data_AF-A0A8G2BTQ6-F1
#
_entry.id   AF-A0A8G2BTQ6-F1
#
_cell.length_a   1.000
_cell.length_b   1.000
_cell.length_c   1.000
_cell.angle_alpha   90.00
_cell.angle_beta   90.00
_cell.angle_gamma   90.00
#
_symmetry.space_group_name_H-M   'P 1'
#
loop_
_entity.id
_entity.type
_entity.pdbx_description
1 polymer ?
#
loop_
_entity_poly.entity_id
_entity_poly.type
_entity_poly.pdbx_seq_one_letter_code
_entity_poly.pdbx_strand_id
1 'polypeptide(L)'
;MQTELIIVSEYCQKCHIDPSFILLLEEGGLIDINIVDGERYLLSSQLKEVEQYTRMYYDLSINMEGIDAIHHLLNRMETLQHEIHSLKKRLRIYESHNFNIINM
;
A
#
# COMPACT_ATOMS: atom_id res chain seq x y z
N MET A 1 7.01 13.94 -13.13
CA MET A 1 7.21 12.60 -12.56
C MET A 1 6.81 11.62 -13.64
N GLN A 2 7.70 10.72 -14.06
CA GLN A 2 7.39 9.71 -15.07
C GLN A 2 6.49 8.65 -14.43
N THR A 3 5.21 8.63 -14.77
CA THR A 3 4.33 7.50 -14.48
C THR A 3 4.71 6.38 -15.43
N GLU A 4 5.61 5.50 -14.99
CA GLU A 4 5.90 4.27 -15.71
C GLU A 4 4.67 3.36 -15.62
N LEU A 5 4.07 3.11 -16.77
CA LEU A 5 2.95 2.19 -16.93
C LEU A 5 3.50 0.82 -17.31
N ILE A 6 2.96 -0.21 -16.67
CA ILE A 6 3.39 -1.60 -16.86
C ILE A 6 2.22 -2.37 -17.41
N ILE A 7 2.43 -3.06 -18.54
CA ILE A 7 1.38 -3.84 -19.18
C ILE A 7 1.03 -5.03 -18.28
N VAL A 8 -0.25 -5.16 -17.93
CA VAL A 8 -0.74 -6.24 -17.06
C VAL A 8 -0.43 -7.61 -17.65
N SER A 9 -0.61 -7.79 -18.96
CA SER A 9 -0.35 -9.06 -19.64
C SER A 9 1.12 -9.49 -19.53
N GLU A 10 2.05 -8.54 -19.68
CA GLU A 10 3.50 -8.79 -19.52
C GLU A 10 3.84 -9.10 -18.06
N TYR A 11 3.25 -8.39 -17.10
CA TYR A 11 3.43 -8.65 -15.68
C TYR A 11 2.98 -10.06 -15.30
N CYS A 12 1.75 -10.45 -15.69
CA CYS A 12 1.22 -11.78 -15.43
C CYS A 12 2.08 -12.89 -16.04
N GLN A 13 2.61 -12.68 -17.26
CA GLN A 13 3.51 -13.63 -17.91
C GLN A 13 4.83 -13.81 -17.15
N LYS A 14 5.46 -12.70 -16.73
CA LYS A 14 6.74 -12.75 -16.01
C LYS A 14 6.62 -13.35 -14.63
N CYS A 15 5.53 -13.06 -13.93
CA CYS A 15 5.32 -13.50 -12.56
C CYS A 15 4.54 -14.82 -12.45
N HIS A 16 4.09 -15.40 -13.58
CA HIS A 16 3.25 -16.60 -13.63
C HIS A 16 1.97 -16.49 -12.79
N ILE A 17 1.34 -15.32 -12.85
CA ILE A 17 0.11 -14.99 -12.12
C ILE A 17 -1.07 -15.09 -13.08
N ASP A 18 -2.23 -15.54 -12.59
CA ASP A 18 -3.45 -15.56 -13.38
C ASP A 18 -3.98 -14.12 -13.60
N PRO A 19 -4.29 -13.68 -14.83
CA PRO A 19 -4.89 -12.37 -15.08
C PRO A 19 -6.19 -12.11 -14.32
N SER A 20 -6.95 -13.17 -13.98
CA SER A 20 -8.13 -13.06 -13.13
C SER A 20 -7.81 -12.60 -11.71
N PHE A 21 -6.62 -12.90 -11.18
CA PHE A 21 -6.19 -12.40 -9.88
C PHE A 21 -6.02 -10.88 -9.87
N ILE A 22 -5.44 -10.33 -10.94
CA ILE A 22 -5.29 -8.87 -11.09
C ILE A 22 -6.66 -8.19 -11.17
N LEU A 23 -7.63 -8.80 -11.87
CA LEU A 23 -9.02 -8.33 -11.88
C LEU A 23 -9.65 -8.34 -10.49
N LEU A 24 -9.45 -9.41 -9.71
CA LEU A 24 -9.97 -9.48 -8.34
C LEU A 24 -9.38 -8.41 -7.44
N LEU A 25 -8.08 -8.09 -7.59
CA LEU A 25 -7.45 -7.00 -6.84
C LEU A 25 -8.04 -5.63 -7.22
N GLU A 26 -8.30 -5.40 -8.51
CA GLU A 26 -8.96 -4.17 -8.99
C GLU A 26 -10.40 -4.06 -8.46
N GLU A 27 -11.18 -5.13 -8.54
CA GLU A 27 -12.55 -5.19 -8.03
C GLU A 27 -12.61 -4.98 -6.51
N GLY A 28 -11.60 -5.47 -5.78
CA GLY A 28 -11.42 -5.22 -4.35
C GLY A 28 -10.93 -3.81 -4.01
N GLY A 29 -10.61 -2.97 -5.00
CA GLY A 29 -10.07 -1.63 -4.79
C GLY A 29 -8.66 -1.62 -4.17
N LEU A 30 -7.94 -2.75 -4.25
CA LEU A 30 -6.58 -2.89 -3.71
C LEU A 30 -5.53 -2.34 -4.67
N ILE A 31 -5.86 -2.24 -5.96
CA ILE A 31 -5.01 -1.70 -7.02
C ILE A 31 -5.85 -0.92 -8.02
N ASP A 32 -5.19 -0.11 -8.85
CA ASP A 32 -5.81 0.62 -9.95
C ASP A 32 -5.26 0.12 -11.28
N ILE A 33 -6.15 -0.05 -12.26
CA ILE A 33 -5.78 -0.40 -13.64
C ILE A 33 -6.23 0.71 -14.58
N ASN A 34 -5.29 1.17 -15.40
CA ASN A 34 -5.56 2.12 -16.47
C ASN A 34 -5.80 1.36 -17.77
N ILE A 35 -6.87 1.71 -18.49
CA ILE A 35 -7.14 1.16 -19.81
C ILE A 35 -6.80 2.21 -20.86
N VAL A 36 -5.84 1.91 -21.72
CA VAL A 36 -5.41 2.77 -22.84
C VAL A 36 -5.46 1.93 -24.11
N ASP A 37 -6.26 2.38 -25.10
CA ASP A 37 -6.45 1.67 -26.38
C ASP A 37 -6.86 0.19 -26.26
N GLY A 38 -7.56 -0.17 -25.18
CA GLY A 38 -8.00 -1.54 -24.90
C GLY A 38 -6.99 -2.40 -24.15
N GLU A 39 -5.78 -1.89 -23.92
CA GLU A 39 -4.73 -2.54 -23.14
C GLU A 39 -4.76 -2.07 -21.68
N ARG A 40 -4.45 -3.00 -20.77
CA ARG A 40 -4.49 -2.78 -19.31
C ARG A 40 -3.11 -2.50 -18.77
N TYR A 41 -3.00 -1.43 -17.98
CA TYR A 41 -1.76 -0.95 -17.41
C TYR A 41 -1.84 -0.80 -15.90
N LEU A 42 -0.80 -1.26 -15.21
CA LEU A 42 -0.52 -0.99 -13.80
C LEU A 42 0.42 0.20 -13.67
N LEU A 43 0.27 0.98 -12.61
CA LEU A 43 1.25 1.98 -12.23
C LEU A 43 2.46 1.28 -11.59
N SER A 44 3.67 1.67 -11.97
CA SER A 44 4.90 1.13 -11.37
C SER A 44 4.97 1.33 -9.86
N SER A 45 4.32 2.38 -9.33
CA SER A 45 4.20 2.64 -7.90
C SER A 45 3.45 1.54 -7.14
N GLN A 46 2.52 0.84 -7.80
CA GLN A 46 1.68 -0.20 -7.19
C GLN A 46 2.31 -1.60 -7.28
N LEU A 47 3.38 -1.79 -8.05
CA LEU A 47 4.03 -3.10 -8.22
C LEU A 47 4.37 -3.77 -6.88
N LYS A 48 4.91 -2.99 -5.94
CA LYS A 48 5.29 -3.49 -4.62
C LYS A 48 4.09 -4.05 -3.85
N GLU A 49 2.93 -3.44 -3.99
CA GLU A 49 1.69 -3.88 -3.36
C GLU A 49 1.15 -5.13 -4.05
N VAL A 50 1.12 -5.13 -5.40
CA VAL A 50 0.71 -6.30 -6.19
C VAL A 50 1.56 -7.53 -5.85
N GLU A 51 2.88 -7.38 -5.71
CA GLU A 51 3.78 -8.47 -5.31
C GLU A 51 3.48 -8.97 -3.89
N GLN A 52 3.14 -8.07 -2.96
CA GLN A 52 2.75 -8.46 -1.60
C GLN A 52 1.45 -9.24 -1.60
N TYR A 53 0.43 -8.76 -2.31
CA TYR A 53 -0.86 -9.44 -2.43
C TYR A 53 -0.71 -10.79 -3.12
N THR A 54 0.11 -10.86 -4.16
CA THR A 54 0.45 -12.12 -4.86
C THR A 54 1.02 -13.13 -3.88
N ARG A 55 2.01 -12.73 -3.07
CA ARG A 55 2.59 -13.62 -2.05
C ARG A 55 1.58 -14.04 -0.99
N MET A 56 0.72 -13.12 -0.54
CA MET A 56 -0.35 -13.47 0.42
C MET A 56 -1.29 -14.51 -0.16
N TYR A 57 -1.69 -14.35 -1.42
CA TYR A 57 -2.63 -15.23 -2.08
C TYR A 57 -2.02 -16.60 -2.43
N TYR A 58 -0.90 -16.61 -3.13
CA TYR A 58 -0.29 -17.83 -3.66
C TYR A 58 0.59 -18.56 -2.64
N ASP A 59 1.40 -17.85 -1.85
CA ASP A 59 2.34 -18.49 -0.92
C ASP A 59 1.69 -18.77 0.44
N LEU A 60 0.91 -17.82 0.95
CA LEU A 60 0.29 -17.91 2.28
C LEU A 60 -1.14 -18.46 2.24
N SER A 61 -1.70 -18.70 1.06
CA SER A 61 -3.07 -19.19 0.86
C SER A 61 -4.13 -18.32 1.56
N ILE A 62 -3.90 -17.01 1.60
CA ILE A 62 -4.84 -16.03 2.13
C ILE A 62 -5.82 -15.64 1.01
N ASN A 63 -7.12 -15.74 1.26
CA ASN A 63 -8.14 -15.34 0.30
C ASN A 63 -8.22 -13.82 0.11
N MET A 64 -8.98 -13.38 -0.89
CA MET A 64 -9.14 -11.95 -1.21
C MET A 64 -9.69 -11.14 -0.04
N GLU A 65 -10.68 -11.67 0.69
CA GLU A 65 -11.25 -10.99 1.86
C GLU A 65 -10.23 -10.86 2.99
N GLY A 66 -9.34 -11.85 3.14
CA GLY A 66 -8.24 -11.80 4.09
C GLY A 66 -7.20 -10.74 3.71
N ILE A 67 -6.85 -10.65 2.42
CA ILE A 67 -5.94 -9.62 1.91
C ILE A 67 -6.53 -8.23 2.15
N ASP A 68 -7.80 -8.02 1.83
CA ASP A 68 -8.49 -6.75 2.04
C ASP A 68 -8.52 -6.34 3.52
N ALA A 69 -8.89 -7.28 4.41
CA ALA A 69 -8.87 -7.05 5.84
C ALA A 69 -7.45 -6.68 6.36
N ILE A 70 -6.42 -7.37 5.88
CA ILE A 70 -5.02 -7.08 6.24
C ILE A 70 -4.62 -5.69 5.75
N HIS A 71 -4.92 -5.34 4.50
CA HIS A 71 -4.63 -4.03 3.93
C HIS A 71 -5.28 -2.90 4.75
N HIS A 72 -6.57 -3.04 5.08
CA HIS A 72 -7.28 -2.09 5.93
C HIS A 72 -6.66 -1.95 7.34
N LEU A 73 -6.25 -3.07 7.95
CA LEU A 73 -5.61 -3.05 9.26
C LEU A 73 -4.22 -2.40 9.23
N LEU A 74 -3.43 -2.67 8.20
CA LEU A 74 -2.11 -2.06 8.01
C LEU A 74 -2.22 -0.54 7.84
N ASN A 75 -3.15 -0.07 7.00
CA ASN A 75 -3.40 1.38 6.82
C ASN A 75 -3.83 2.06 8.13
N ARG A 76 -4.66 1.38 8.92
CA ARG A 76 -5.06 1.88 10.24
C ARG A 76 -3.87 1.94 11.21
N MET A 77 -3.00 0.92 11.21
CA MET A 77 -1.78 0.92 12.02
C MET A 77 -0.84 2.07 11.64
N GLU A 78 -0.60 2.29 10.35
CA GLU A 78 0.25 3.39 9.86
C GLU A 78 -0.30 4.75 10.28
N THR A 79 -1.61 4.96 10.14
CA THR A 79 -2.30 6.19 10.59
C THR A 79 -2.10 6.43 12.09
N LEU A 80 -2.29 5.40 12.91
CA LEU A 80 -2.10 5.48 14.36
C LEU A 80 -0.63 5.74 14.72
N GLN A 81 0.32 5.12 14.02
CA GLN A 81 1.75 5.35 14.23
C GLN A 81 2.13 6.81 13.89
N HIS A 82 1.59 7.37 12.81
CA HIS A 82 1.78 8.78 12.47
C HIS A 82 1.20 9.71 13.53
N GLU A 83 0.01 9.42 14.05
CA GLU A 83 -0.61 10.21 15.12
C GLU A 83 0.24 10.18 16.39
N ILE A 84 0.69 9.00 16.82
CA ILE A 84 1.59 8.83 17.98
C ILE A 84 2.89 9.62 17.76
N HIS A 85 3.47 9.55 16.57
CA HIS A 85 4.69 10.29 16.26
C HIS A 85 4.48 11.81 16.33
N SER A 86 3.37 12.30 15.79
CA SER A 86 2.97 13.72 15.85
C SER A 86 2.78 14.19 17.30
N LEU A 87 2.07 13.40 18.12
CA LEU A 87 1.86 13.67 19.53
C LEU A 87 3.19 13.70 20.31
N LYS A 88 4.07 12.72 20.09
CA LYS A 88 5.42 12.69 20.69
C LYS A 88 6.25 13.91 20.30
N LYS A 89 6.18 14.34 19.03
CA LYS A 89 6.87 15.54 18.55
C LYS A 89 6.35 16.80 19.25
N ARG A 90 5.04 16.94 19.39
CA ARG A 90 4.44 18.07 20.13
C ARG A 90 4.82 18.06 21.60
N LEU A 91 4.77 16.91 22.26
CA LEU A 91 5.15 16.77 23.67
C LEU A 91 6.60 17.20 23.92
N ARG A 92 7.55 16.78 23.06
CA ARG A 92 8.95 17.21 23.15
C ARG A 92 9.12 18.73 23.09
N ILE A 93 8.32 19.42 22.29
CA ILE A 93 8.36 20.90 22.20
C ILE A 93 7.92 21.51 23.54
N TYR A 94 6.85 20.99 24.15
CA TYR A 94 6.39 21.48 25.46
C TYR A 94 7.39 21.20 26.58
N GLU A 95 7.96 19.99 26.63
CA GLU A 95 8.96 19.62 27.63
C GLU A 95 10.22 20.50 27.53
N SER A 96 10.69 20.78 26.30
CA SER A 96 11.83 21.66 26.07
C SER A 96 11.55 23.13 26.39
N HIS A 97 10.32 23.63 26.13
CA HIS A 97 9.94 24.98 26.55
C HIS A 97 9.80 25.10 28.07
N ASN A 98 9.25 24.09 28.76
CA ASN A 98 9.17 24.08 30.22
C ASN A 98 10.57 24.08 30.86
N PHE A 99 11.51 23.31 30.29
CA PHE A 99 12.90 23.30 30.77
C PHE A 99 13.58 24.67 30.62
N ASN A 100 13.26 25.45 29.59
CA ASN A 100 13.79 26.81 29.42
C ASN A 100 13.15 27.84 30.37
N ILE A 101 11.88 27.65 30.75
CA ILE A 101 11.18 28.56 31.68
C ILE A 101 11.62 28.30 33.13
N ILE A 102 11.91 27.05 33.51
CA ILE A 102 12.31 26.69 34.88
C ILE A 102 13.78 27.05 35.17
N ASN A 103 14.63 27.15 34.14
CA ASN A 103 16.06 27.48 34.27
C ASN A 103 16.40 28.95 33.99
N MET A 104 15.40 29.84 34.01
CA MET A 104 15.55 31.30 33.91
C MET A 104 15.08 31.95 35.21
#